data_AF-A0A372FXM5-F1
#
_entry.id   AF-A0A372FXM5-F1
#
_cell.length_a   1.000
_cell.length_b   1.000
_cell.length_c   1.000
_cell.angle_alpha   90.00
_cell.angle_beta   90.00
_cell.angle_gamma   90.00
#
_symmetry.space_group_name_H-M   'P 1'
#
loop_
_entity.id
_entity.type
_entity.pdbx_description
1 polymer ?
#
loop_
_entity_poly.entity_id
_entity_poly.type
_entity_poly.pdbx_seq_one_letter_code
_entity_poly.pdbx_strand_id
1 'polypeptide(L)'
;MATGCYTGRAVDQAAEVIRAERPDIVTLNEICSGDVDALERTMKQVHSGTVVAAFQPARNGRTGEPYRCVNGQQYGVGVLTHTADPYRGHELHRGVFPAQDPADPEQRAWLCVDASTVFYACTTHLAYTSSTLALAQCGHLLGVAVPELHAGAGYQPTVVSGDLNLRHGGTPDVRSCVPAGYQHLHDGGVQQFMATPDLTITASRSIGMRGTTDHAAFLVTLTTEPAEHPAA
;
A
#
# COMPACT_ATOMS: atom_id res chain seq x y z
N MET A 1 -11.20 19.86 -18.58
CA MET A 1 -12.24 19.59 -17.57
C MET A 1 -11.93 18.21 -17.01
N ALA A 2 -11.39 18.11 -15.80
CA ALA A 2 -11.06 16.81 -15.20
C ALA A 2 -12.36 16.11 -14.76
N THR A 3 -12.74 15.05 -15.47
CA THR A 3 -13.81 14.13 -15.09
C THR A 3 -13.24 13.13 -14.10
N GLY A 4 -13.56 13.26 -12.80
CA GLY A 4 -13.18 12.22 -11.82
C GLY A 4 -12.95 12.67 -10.37
N CYS A 5 -13.57 13.74 -9.88
CA CYS A 5 -13.43 14.09 -8.46
C CYS A 5 -13.95 12.96 -7.55
N TYR A 6 -13.23 12.71 -6.45
CA TYR A 6 -13.64 11.85 -5.35
C TYR A 6 -15.11 12.15 -4.95
N THR A 7 -15.95 11.11 -4.97
CA THR A 7 -17.39 11.21 -4.65
C THR A 7 -17.78 10.51 -3.34
N GLY A 8 -16.82 9.97 -2.59
CA GLY A 8 -17.08 9.09 -1.42
C GLY A 8 -17.56 7.68 -1.78
N ARG A 9 -18.18 7.49 -2.95
CA ARG A 9 -18.74 6.19 -3.40
C ARG A 9 -17.72 5.05 -3.43
N ALA A 10 -16.45 5.34 -3.67
CA ALA A 10 -15.39 4.33 -3.66
C ALA A 10 -15.17 3.73 -2.27
N VAL A 11 -15.36 4.51 -1.21
CA VAL A 11 -15.18 4.07 0.19
C VAL A 11 -16.28 3.09 0.58
N ASP A 12 -17.54 3.37 0.22
CA ASP A 12 -18.65 2.45 0.46
C ASP A 12 -18.44 1.12 -0.28
N GLN A 13 -18.02 1.18 -1.54
CA GLN A 13 -17.73 -0.03 -2.33
C GLN A 13 -16.53 -0.80 -1.77
N ALA A 14 -15.49 -0.11 -1.29
CA ALA A 14 -14.35 -0.74 -0.61
C ALA A 14 -14.78 -1.42 0.69
N ALA A 15 -15.67 -0.80 1.47
CA ALA A 15 -16.24 -1.40 2.67
C ALA A 15 -17.02 -2.69 2.36
N GLU A 16 -17.79 -2.72 1.26
CA GLU A 16 -18.44 -3.96 0.80
C GLU A 16 -17.42 -5.05 0.45
N VAL A 17 -16.35 -4.70 -0.25
CA VAL A 17 -15.27 -5.66 -0.60
C VAL A 17 -14.59 -6.18 0.66
N ILE A 18 -14.27 -5.31 1.64
CA ILE A 18 -13.68 -5.73 2.93
C ILE A 18 -14.61 -6.71 3.66
N ARG A 19 -15.93 -6.48 3.66
CA ARG A 19 -16.89 -7.40 4.29
C ARG A 19 -16.98 -8.75 3.60
N ALA A 20 -16.91 -8.75 2.27
CA ALA A 20 -17.00 -9.96 1.46
C ALA A 20 -15.71 -10.80 1.52
N GLU A 21 -14.56 -10.15 1.41
CA GLU A 21 -13.25 -10.79 1.22
C GLU A 21 -12.47 -10.95 2.53
N ARG A 22 -12.80 -10.16 3.55
CA ARG A 22 -12.17 -10.17 4.87
C ARG A 22 -10.62 -10.15 4.81
N PRO A 23 -10.01 -9.22 4.06
CA PRO A 23 -8.56 -9.21 3.90
C PRO A 23 -7.85 -8.91 5.22
N ASP A 24 -6.67 -9.48 5.44
CA ASP A 24 -5.83 -9.17 6.61
C ASP A 24 -5.06 -7.85 6.44
N ILE A 25 -4.81 -7.44 5.19
CA ILE A 25 -4.11 -6.20 4.86
C ILE A 25 -4.88 -5.48 3.75
N VAL A 26 -5.12 -4.18 3.92
CA VAL A 26 -5.68 -3.31 2.88
C VAL A 26 -4.73 -2.13 2.67
N THR A 27 -4.21 -2.01 1.46
CA THR A 27 -3.45 -0.82 1.03
C THR A 27 -4.38 0.11 0.25
N LEU A 28 -4.28 1.41 0.50
CA LEU A 28 -5.17 2.43 -0.06
C LEU A 28 -4.34 3.55 -0.67
N ASN A 29 -4.61 3.86 -1.93
CA ASN A 29 -4.11 5.05 -2.60
C ASN A 29 -5.23 6.07 -2.77
N GLU A 30 -4.85 7.33 -2.96
CA GLU A 30 -5.77 8.43 -3.22
C GLU A 30 -6.90 8.60 -2.19
N ILE A 31 -6.59 8.37 -0.91
CA ILE A 31 -7.59 8.30 0.15
C ILE A 31 -7.58 9.56 1.02
N CYS A 32 -8.76 9.99 1.48
CA CYS A 32 -8.86 11.04 2.50
C CYS A 32 -8.67 10.43 3.89
N SER A 33 -8.04 11.16 4.81
CA SER A 33 -7.71 10.64 6.15
C SER A 33 -8.93 10.08 6.90
N GLY A 34 -10.10 10.73 6.81
CA GLY A 34 -11.31 10.27 7.50
C GLY A 34 -11.96 9.02 6.88
N ASP A 35 -11.62 8.68 5.64
CA ASP A 35 -12.10 7.45 4.99
C ASP A 35 -11.34 6.23 5.49
N VAL A 36 -10.06 6.40 5.85
CA VAL A 36 -9.27 5.36 6.50
C VAL A 36 -9.94 4.96 7.82
N ASP A 37 -10.42 5.93 8.61
CA ASP A 37 -11.18 5.64 9.84
C ASP A 37 -12.50 4.89 9.57
N ALA A 38 -13.17 5.20 8.45
CA ALA A 38 -14.40 4.52 8.06
C ALA A 38 -14.15 3.06 7.64
N LEU A 39 -13.08 2.81 6.91
CA LEU A 39 -12.67 1.47 6.49
C LEU A 39 -12.08 0.67 7.66
N GLU A 40 -11.38 1.30 8.60
CA GLU A 40 -10.93 0.66 9.85
C GLU A 40 -12.13 0.11 10.65
N ARG A 41 -13.19 0.90 10.81
CA ARG A 41 -14.43 0.43 11.46
C ARG A 41 -15.03 -0.77 10.74
N THR A 42 -14.96 -0.80 9.42
CA THR A 42 -15.44 -1.96 8.62
C THR A 42 -14.56 -3.18 8.84
N MET A 43 -13.23 -3.01 8.86
CA MET A 43 -12.29 -4.09 9.09
C MET A 43 -12.43 -4.69 10.51
N LYS A 44 -12.69 -3.84 11.52
CA LYS A 44 -13.02 -4.27 12.89
C LYS A 44 -14.32 -5.09 13.00
N GLN A 45 -15.23 -4.98 12.03
CA GLN A 45 -16.48 -5.76 12.04
C GLN A 45 -16.30 -7.19 11.52
N VAL A 46 -15.23 -7.46 10.75
CA VAL A 46 -15.05 -8.73 10.02
C VAL A 46 -13.95 -9.60 10.61
N HIS A 47 -13.15 -9.05 11.53
CA HIS A 47 -12.03 -9.70 12.17
C HIS A 47 -12.18 -9.76 13.68
N SER A 48 -11.75 -10.87 14.26
CA SER A 48 -11.53 -11.02 15.70
C SER A 48 -10.04 -10.80 16.00
N GLY A 49 -9.69 -9.69 16.65
CA GLY A 49 -8.30 -9.33 16.94
C GLY A 49 -8.10 -7.83 16.91
N THR A 50 -6.85 -7.40 16.73
CA THR A 50 -6.52 -5.98 16.64
C THR A 50 -6.40 -5.54 15.19
N VAL A 51 -7.17 -4.51 14.84
CA VAL A 51 -7.03 -3.78 13.57
C VAL A 51 -6.24 -2.51 13.82
N VAL A 52 -5.20 -2.30 13.03
CA VAL A 52 -4.38 -1.08 12.99
C VAL A 52 -4.73 -0.32 11.73
N ALA A 53 -5.00 0.98 11.87
CA ALA A 53 -5.12 1.90 10.76
C ALA A 53 -4.00 2.94 10.79
N ALA A 54 -3.37 3.16 9.64
CA ALA A 54 -2.33 4.16 9.47
C ALA A 54 -2.57 4.98 8.21
N PHE A 55 -2.17 6.24 8.25
CA PHE A 55 -2.30 7.19 7.16
C PHE A 55 -1.05 8.05 7.04
N GLN A 56 -0.63 8.31 5.80
CA GLN A 56 0.43 9.24 5.47
C GLN A 56 -0.08 10.23 4.41
N PRO A 57 -0.13 11.54 4.72
CA PRO A 57 -0.48 12.52 3.71
C PRO A 57 0.60 12.61 2.63
N ALA A 58 0.14 12.79 1.39
CA ALA A 58 0.98 13.41 0.37
C ALA A 58 1.28 14.85 0.78
N ARG A 59 2.37 15.43 0.26
CA ARG A 59 2.75 16.81 0.58
C ARG A 59 2.45 17.73 -0.59
N ASN A 60 1.97 18.93 -0.32
CA ASN A 60 1.83 19.97 -1.33
C ASN A 60 3.20 20.60 -1.60
N GLY A 61 3.76 20.33 -2.77
CA GLY A 61 5.10 20.80 -3.15
C GLY A 61 5.26 22.31 -3.24
N ARG A 62 4.17 23.07 -3.30
CA ARG A 62 4.18 24.55 -3.36
C ARG A 62 4.19 25.20 -1.99
N THR A 63 3.62 24.53 -0.99
CA THR A 63 3.39 25.12 0.35
C THR A 63 4.08 24.36 1.47
N GLY A 64 4.48 23.11 1.24
CA GLY A 64 5.02 22.21 2.27
C GLY A 64 3.95 21.58 3.18
N GLU A 65 2.70 22.04 3.10
CA GLU A 65 1.58 21.51 3.87
C GLU A 65 1.09 20.16 3.35
N PRO A 66 0.31 19.39 4.12
CA PRO A 66 -0.39 18.21 3.61
C PRO A 66 -1.25 18.55 2.38
N TYR A 67 -1.19 17.68 1.36
CA TYR A 67 -2.12 17.74 0.23
C TYR A 67 -3.55 17.46 0.71
N ARG A 68 -4.55 18.01 0.05
CA ARG A 68 -5.93 18.01 0.57
C ARG A 68 -6.94 17.44 -0.41
N CYS A 69 -7.87 16.67 0.15
CA CYS A 69 -9.12 16.31 -0.49
C CYS A 69 -10.01 17.54 -0.67
N VAL A 70 -11.01 17.42 -1.56
CA VAL A 70 -12.01 18.49 -1.80
C VAL A 70 -12.77 18.87 -0.53
N ASN A 71 -12.99 17.92 0.39
CA ASN A 71 -13.62 18.15 1.69
C ASN A 71 -12.67 18.77 2.75
N GLY A 72 -11.45 19.15 2.37
CA GLY A 72 -10.45 19.79 3.23
C GLY A 72 -9.61 18.84 4.08
N GLN A 73 -9.95 17.55 4.14
CA GLN A 73 -9.16 16.53 4.83
C GLN A 73 -7.82 16.31 4.12
N GLN A 74 -6.88 15.69 4.82
CA GLN A 74 -5.59 15.33 4.23
C GLN A 74 -5.79 14.19 3.22
N TYR A 75 -5.09 14.28 2.09
CA TYR A 75 -5.08 13.31 1.00
C TYR A 75 -3.76 12.57 0.97
N GLY A 76 -3.77 11.26 0.74
CA GLY A 76 -2.54 10.47 0.66
C GLY A 76 -2.78 8.98 0.55
N VAL A 77 -1.98 8.21 1.29
CA VAL A 77 -2.03 6.74 1.31
C VAL A 77 -2.37 6.21 2.69
N GLY A 78 -3.04 5.06 2.73
CA GLY A 78 -3.45 4.41 3.98
C GLY A 78 -3.14 2.92 3.97
N VAL A 79 -2.91 2.37 5.16
CA VAL A 79 -2.77 0.94 5.38
C VAL A 79 -3.69 0.54 6.53
N LEU A 80 -4.47 -0.51 6.32
CA LEU A 80 -5.18 -1.22 7.38
C LEU A 80 -4.56 -2.61 7.52
N THR A 81 -4.27 -3.02 8.74
CA THR A 81 -3.78 -4.38 9.03
C THR A 81 -4.61 -5.01 10.13
N HIS A 82 -4.78 -6.33 10.04
CA HIS A 82 -5.35 -7.16 11.07
C HIS A 82 -4.25 -8.03 11.65
N THR A 83 -4.22 -8.14 12.97
CA THR A 83 -3.35 -9.04 13.72
C THR A 83 -4.20 -9.84 14.69
N ALA A 84 -4.00 -11.16 14.68
CA ALA A 84 -4.62 -12.05 15.64
C ALA A 84 -4.10 -11.75 17.06
N ASP A 85 -4.92 -12.04 18.07
CA ASP A 85 -4.51 -11.91 19.46
C ASP A 85 -3.47 -12.98 19.86
N PRO A 86 -2.54 -12.67 20.80
CA PRO A 86 -2.41 -11.39 21.50
C PRO A 86 -1.64 -10.34 20.69
N TYR A 87 -2.21 -9.13 20.61
CA TYR A 87 -1.56 -7.99 19.98
C TYR A 87 -0.25 -7.59 20.69
N ARG A 88 0.82 -7.40 19.91
CA ARG A 88 2.19 -7.15 20.40
C ARG A 88 2.68 -5.72 20.22
N GLY A 89 1.83 -4.84 19.70
CA GLY A 89 2.23 -3.48 19.31
C GLY A 89 2.34 -3.34 17.80
N HIS A 90 2.52 -2.10 17.37
CA HIS A 90 2.88 -1.76 16.00
C HIS A 90 3.76 -0.52 15.99
N GLU A 91 4.58 -0.39 14.95
CA GLU A 91 5.29 0.84 14.63
C GLU A 91 4.88 1.34 13.23
N LEU A 92 5.04 2.65 13.02
CA LEU A 92 4.73 3.29 11.75
C LEU A 92 6.00 3.87 11.15
N HIS A 93 6.31 3.47 9.92
CA HIS A 93 7.41 4.03 9.15
C HIS A 93 6.84 4.71 7.92
N ARG A 94 7.27 5.93 7.64
CA ARG A 94 6.64 6.77 6.61
C ARG A 94 7.60 7.85 6.14
N GLY A 95 7.36 8.34 4.93
CA GLY A 95 8.15 9.42 4.38
C GLY A 95 7.55 10.01 3.11
N VAL A 96 8.15 11.12 2.69
CA VAL A 96 7.94 11.72 1.37
C VAL A 96 9.15 11.36 0.52
N PHE A 97 8.96 10.92 -0.72
CA PHE A 97 10.09 10.51 -1.56
C PHE A 97 11.08 11.66 -1.79
N PRO A 98 12.39 11.39 -1.85
CA PRO A 98 13.38 12.40 -2.22
C PRO A 98 13.19 12.91 -3.65
N ALA A 99 12.85 12.00 -4.57
CA ALA A 99 12.55 12.33 -5.95
C ALA A 99 11.06 12.71 -6.08
N GLN A 100 10.78 13.95 -6.48
CA GLN A 100 9.44 14.50 -6.61
C GLN A 100 9.26 15.17 -7.97
N ASP A 101 8.03 15.15 -8.50
CA ASP A 101 7.73 15.76 -9.78
C ASP A 101 7.55 17.26 -9.60
N PRO A 102 8.36 18.13 -10.24
CA PRO A 102 8.13 19.56 -10.18
C PRO A 102 6.87 20.01 -10.94
N ALA A 103 6.32 19.19 -11.84
CA ALA A 103 5.11 19.51 -12.60
C ALA A 103 3.81 19.19 -11.85
N ASP A 104 3.86 18.28 -10.87
CA ASP A 104 2.72 17.89 -10.03
C ASP A 104 2.85 18.56 -8.65
N PRO A 105 1.86 19.37 -8.20
CA PRO A 105 1.88 19.91 -6.84
C PRO A 105 1.73 18.83 -5.76
N GLU A 106 1.29 17.62 -6.08
CA GLU A 106 1.25 16.49 -5.15
C GLU A 106 2.60 15.76 -5.08
N GLN A 107 3.28 15.89 -3.95
CA GLN A 107 4.50 15.15 -3.66
C GLN A 107 4.16 13.80 -3.02
N ARG A 108 4.66 12.75 -3.67
CA ARG A 108 4.37 11.35 -3.38
C ARG A 108 5.00 10.90 -2.07
N ALA A 109 4.29 10.05 -1.34
CA ALA A 109 4.66 9.57 -0.02
C ALA A 109 4.48 8.05 0.08
N TRP A 110 5.14 7.46 1.06
CA TRP A 110 5.07 6.03 1.38
C TRP A 110 4.78 5.82 2.86
N LEU A 111 4.19 4.67 3.16
CA LEU A 111 3.78 4.25 4.50
C LEU A 111 3.99 2.75 4.66
N CYS A 112 4.54 2.34 5.79
CA CYS A 112 4.65 0.97 6.24
C CYS A 112 4.13 0.84 7.68
N VAL A 113 3.33 -0.19 7.92
CA VAL A 113 2.96 -0.65 9.25
C VAL A 113 3.83 -1.84 9.60
N ASP A 114 4.59 -1.74 10.68
CA ASP A 114 5.23 -2.88 11.34
C ASP A 114 4.22 -3.50 12.31
N ALA A 115 3.62 -4.62 11.94
CA ALA A 115 2.78 -5.41 12.82
C ALA A 115 3.70 -6.26 13.72
N SER A 116 4.37 -5.59 14.67
CA SER A 116 5.54 -6.04 15.43
C SER A 116 5.70 -7.55 15.53
N THR A 117 6.78 -8.08 14.94
CA THR A 117 7.18 -9.50 14.86
C THR A 117 6.37 -10.39 13.91
N VAL A 118 5.41 -9.84 13.17
CA VAL A 118 4.57 -10.61 12.24
C VAL A 118 4.90 -10.29 10.78
N PHE A 119 4.75 -9.03 10.38
CA PHE A 119 5.04 -8.58 9.01
C PHE A 119 5.18 -7.06 8.91
N TYR A 120 5.81 -6.60 7.82
CA TYR A 120 5.69 -5.23 7.34
C TYR A 120 4.66 -5.16 6.21
N ALA A 121 3.71 -4.23 6.32
CA ALA A 121 2.73 -3.92 5.27
C ALA A 121 2.95 -2.50 4.76
N CYS A 122 3.46 -2.37 3.54
CA CYS A 122 3.81 -1.11 2.93
C CYS A 122 2.92 -0.74 1.75
N THR A 123 2.69 0.56 1.58
CA THR A 123 2.00 1.14 0.43
C THR A 123 2.64 2.45 -0.03
N THR A 124 2.36 2.79 -1.28
CA THR A 124 2.76 4.04 -1.91
C THR A 124 1.86 4.31 -3.12
N HIS A 125 1.80 5.57 -3.56
CA HIS A 125 1.31 5.95 -4.88
C HIS A 125 2.44 6.72 -5.58
N LEU A 126 2.91 6.25 -6.74
CA LEU A 126 4.07 6.84 -7.42
C LEU A 126 3.67 7.87 -8.49
N ALA A 127 4.63 8.67 -8.93
CA ALA A 127 4.40 9.72 -9.91
C ALA A 127 3.81 9.19 -11.23
N TYR A 128 2.71 9.77 -11.71
CA TYR A 128 2.04 9.37 -12.96
C TYR A 128 2.55 10.10 -14.20
N THR A 129 3.13 11.30 -14.02
CA THR A 129 3.58 12.20 -15.10
C THR A 129 4.91 11.79 -15.71
N SER A 130 5.72 11.00 -15.00
CA SER A 130 7.06 10.59 -15.41
C SER A 130 7.36 9.19 -14.91
N SER A 131 7.40 8.24 -15.84
CA SER A 131 7.67 6.84 -15.53
C SER A 131 9.12 6.60 -15.06
N THR A 132 10.08 7.43 -15.48
CA THR A 132 11.45 7.44 -14.93
C THR A 132 11.45 7.87 -13.46
N LEU A 133 10.65 8.89 -13.11
CA LEU A 133 10.54 9.34 -11.73
C LEU A 133 9.83 8.30 -10.87
N ALA A 134 8.76 7.70 -11.38
CA ALA A 134 8.08 6.58 -10.73
C ALA A 134 9.07 5.44 -10.43
N LEU A 135 9.92 5.07 -11.40
CA LEU A 135 10.95 4.05 -11.16
C LEU A 135 11.94 4.46 -10.07
N ALA A 136 12.38 5.72 -10.04
CA ALA A 136 13.28 6.22 -8.98
C ALA A 136 12.63 6.15 -7.59
N GLN A 137 11.34 6.50 -7.48
CA GLN A 137 10.58 6.39 -6.23
C GLN A 137 10.38 4.92 -5.82
N CYS A 138 10.06 4.04 -6.77
CA CYS A 138 9.98 2.61 -6.54
C CYS A 138 11.30 2.04 -6.01
N GLY A 139 12.41 2.39 -6.66
CA GLY A 139 13.76 2.00 -6.24
C GLY A 139 14.13 2.53 -4.86
N HIS A 140 13.68 3.72 -4.48
CA HIS A 140 13.87 4.23 -3.12
C HIS A 140 13.08 3.42 -2.08
N LEU A 141 11.81 3.10 -2.35
CA LEU A 141 11.00 2.32 -1.41
C LEU A 141 11.58 0.91 -1.20
N LEU A 142 11.83 0.18 -2.30
CA LEU A 142 12.24 -1.22 -2.26
C LEU A 142 13.76 -1.40 -2.03
N GLY A 143 14.59 -0.44 -2.42
CA GLY A 143 16.05 -0.51 -2.34
C GLY A 143 16.68 0.27 -1.20
N VAL A 144 15.92 1.15 -0.52
CA VAL A 144 16.42 1.95 0.61
C VAL A 144 15.51 1.82 1.82
N ALA A 145 14.27 2.29 1.73
CA ALA A 145 13.38 2.38 2.89
C ALA A 145 13.07 1.01 3.51
N VAL A 146 12.59 0.04 2.72
CA VAL A 146 12.29 -1.32 3.22
C VAL A 146 13.55 -2.02 3.77
N PRO A 147 14.71 -2.01 3.09
CA PRO A 147 15.96 -2.52 3.67
C PRO A 147 16.37 -1.86 4.98
N GLU A 148 16.18 -0.55 5.15
CA GLU A 148 16.46 0.15 6.40
C GLU A 148 15.54 -0.32 7.55
N LEU A 149 14.27 -0.62 7.25
CA LEU A 149 13.35 -1.23 8.25
C LEU A 149 13.88 -2.57 8.73
N HIS A 150 14.27 -3.45 7.78
CA HIS A 150 14.82 -4.76 8.09
C HIS A 150 16.12 -4.68 8.90
N ALA A 151 16.96 -3.68 8.62
CA ALA A 151 18.21 -3.47 9.35
C ALA A 151 17.99 -2.90 10.77
N GLY A 152 16.98 -2.06 10.96
CA GLY A 152 16.72 -1.36 12.22
C GLY A 152 15.86 -2.16 13.22
N ALA A 153 14.70 -2.64 12.77
CA ALA A 153 13.72 -3.34 13.61
C ALA A 153 13.76 -4.87 13.46
N GLY A 154 14.62 -5.36 12.56
CA GLY A 154 14.78 -6.78 12.25
C GLY A 154 14.00 -7.21 11.02
N TYR A 155 14.48 -8.29 10.41
CA TYR A 155 13.84 -8.88 9.24
C TYR A 155 12.46 -9.48 9.62
N GLN A 156 11.45 -9.15 8.83
CA GLN A 156 10.13 -9.76 8.89
C GLN A 156 9.60 -9.94 7.45
N PRO A 157 8.66 -10.87 7.22
CA PRO A 157 7.94 -10.95 5.95
C PRO A 157 7.36 -9.58 5.57
N THR A 158 7.61 -9.12 4.35
CA THR A 158 7.15 -7.80 3.89
C THR A 158 6.26 -7.94 2.67
N VAL A 159 5.14 -7.22 2.68
CA VAL A 159 4.34 -6.96 1.48
C VAL A 159 4.40 -5.48 1.13
N VAL A 160 4.50 -5.18 -0.17
CA VAL A 160 4.42 -3.83 -0.71
C VAL A 160 3.35 -3.83 -1.79
N SER A 161 2.34 -2.96 -1.67
CA SER A 161 1.32 -2.84 -2.71
C SER A 161 0.79 -1.42 -2.86
N GLY A 162 0.54 -1.03 -4.10
CA GLY A 162 -0.08 0.23 -4.46
C GLY A 162 -0.08 0.44 -5.97
N ASP A 163 -0.62 1.58 -6.39
CA ASP A 163 -0.46 2.09 -7.75
C ASP A 163 0.96 2.64 -7.93
N LEU A 164 1.76 1.91 -8.70
CA LEU A 164 3.14 2.31 -8.96
C LEU A 164 3.29 3.17 -10.21
N ASN A 165 2.21 3.44 -10.96
CA ASN A 165 2.26 4.10 -12.27
C ASN A 165 3.31 3.50 -13.23
N LEU A 166 3.65 2.23 -13.00
CA LEU A 166 4.62 1.43 -13.74
C LEU A 166 3.96 0.12 -14.12
N ARG A 167 4.32 -0.41 -15.29
CA ARG A 167 3.77 -1.66 -15.80
C ARG A 167 4.87 -2.72 -15.91
N HIS A 168 4.48 -3.97 -15.72
CA HIS A 168 5.29 -5.10 -16.16
C HIS A 168 5.47 -5.02 -17.68
N GLY A 169 6.72 -5.05 -18.14
CA GLY A 169 7.03 -4.91 -19.57
C GLY A 169 6.86 -3.50 -20.12
N GLY A 170 6.67 -2.50 -19.24
CA GLY A 170 6.62 -1.10 -19.60
C GLY A 170 7.99 -0.50 -19.92
N THR A 171 8.02 0.79 -20.25
CA THR A 171 9.25 1.57 -20.47
C THR A 171 9.27 2.81 -19.56
N PRO A 172 10.01 2.78 -18.44
CA PRO A 172 10.75 1.64 -17.89
C PRO A 172 9.82 0.55 -17.33
N ASP A 173 10.40 -0.64 -17.13
CA ASP A 173 9.72 -1.80 -16.58
C ASP A 173 9.72 -1.73 -15.05
N VAL A 174 8.57 -1.97 -14.42
CA VAL A 174 8.48 -2.05 -12.95
C VAL A 174 9.46 -3.07 -12.35
N ARG A 175 9.77 -4.15 -13.08
CA ARG A 175 10.70 -5.19 -12.61
C ARG A 175 12.10 -4.65 -12.33
N SER A 176 12.46 -3.50 -12.91
CA SER A 176 13.75 -2.86 -12.67
C SER A 176 13.91 -2.31 -11.24
N CYS A 177 12.84 -2.17 -10.46
CA CYS A 177 12.91 -1.81 -9.03
C CYS A 177 12.56 -2.96 -8.08
N VAL A 178 12.20 -4.15 -8.59
CA VAL A 178 11.87 -5.32 -7.75
C VAL A 178 13.17 -5.97 -7.27
N PRO A 179 13.43 -6.07 -5.95
CA PRO A 179 14.63 -6.71 -5.44
C PRO A 179 14.72 -8.18 -5.86
N ALA A 180 15.95 -8.68 -6.00
CA ALA A 180 16.17 -10.09 -6.30
C ALA A 180 15.55 -10.98 -5.22
N GLY A 181 14.86 -12.04 -5.64
CA GLY A 181 14.18 -12.98 -4.74
C GLY A 181 12.80 -12.53 -4.27
N TYR A 182 12.40 -11.27 -4.49
CA TYR A 182 11.02 -10.86 -4.22
C TYR A 182 10.07 -11.49 -5.24
N GLN A 183 8.90 -11.88 -4.78
CA GLN A 183 7.78 -12.23 -5.65
C GLN A 183 7.09 -10.96 -6.13
N HIS A 184 6.58 -10.97 -7.36
CA HIS A 184 5.93 -9.82 -8.00
C HIS A 184 4.69 -10.25 -8.77
N LEU A 185 3.57 -9.57 -8.51
CA LEU A 185 2.31 -9.68 -9.25
C LEU A 185 1.76 -8.30 -9.59
N HIS A 186 0.79 -8.27 -10.51
CA HIS A 186 0.09 -7.06 -10.93
C HIS A 186 -1.32 -7.37 -11.40
N ASP A 187 -2.15 -6.34 -11.46
CA ASP A 187 -3.54 -6.41 -11.93
C ASP A 187 -3.68 -6.40 -13.47
N GLY A 188 -2.57 -6.43 -14.19
CA GLY A 188 -2.49 -6.22 -15.64
C GLY A 188 -2.30 -4.75 -16.05
N GLY A 189 -2.33 -3.84 -15.07
CA GLY A 189 -2.12 -2.41 -15.22
C GLY A 189 -0.98 -1.91 -14.33
N VAL A 190 -1.28 -0.87 -13.56
CA VAL A 190 -0.31 -0.12 -12.75
C VAL A 190 -0.38 -0.46 -11.27
N GLN A 191 -1.37 -1.25 -10.82
CA GLN A 191 -1.39 -1.75 -9.45
C GLN A 191 -0.44 -2.94 -9.35
N GLN A 192 0.54 -2.80 -8.47
CA GLN A 192 1.59 -3.79 -8.28
C GLN A 192 1.54 -4.35 -6.88
N PHE A 193 2.00 -5.59 -6.75
CA PHE A 193 2.18 -6.28 -5.50
C PHE A 193 3.57 -6.92 -5.49
N MET A 194 4.32 -6.70 -4.43
CA MET A 194 5.60 -7.34 -4.18
C MET A 194 5.62 -7.97 -2.79
N ALA A 195 6.30 -9.10 -2.64
CA ALA A 195 6.46 -9.76 -1.35
C ALA A 195 7.88 -10.31 -1.19
N THR A 196 8.38 -10.35 0.04
CA THR A 196 9.63 -11.06 0.38
C THR A 196 9.51 -12.57 0.11
N PRO A 197 10.63 -13.28 -0.10
CA PRO A 197 10.61 -14.69 -0.49
C PRO A 197 9.95 -15.64 0.53
N ASP A 198 9.77 -15.24 1.79
CA ASP A 198 9.16 -16.06 2.85
C ASP A 198 7.63 -16.22 2.69
N LEU A 199 7.03 -15.46 1.79
CA LEU A 199 5.59 -15.46 1.52
C LEU A 199 5.30 -16.09 0.17
N THR A 200 4.55 -17.19 0.14
CA THR A 200 4.12 -17.82 -1.11
C THR A 200 2.79 -17.23 -1.58
N ILE A 201 2.75 -16.77 -2.83
CA ILE A 201 1.51 -16.35 -3.48
C ILE A 201 0.73 -17.58 -3.94
N THR A 202 -0.51 -17.72 -3.46
CA THR A 202 -1.37 -18.87 -3.79
C THR A 202 -2.51 -18.53 -4.74
N ALA A 203 -2.98 -17.29 -4.74
CA ALA A 203 -4.00 -16.81 -5.65
C ALA A 203 -3.94 -15.29 -5.84
N SER A 204 -4.46 -14.81 -6.96
CA SER A 204 -4.72 -13.39 -7.17
C SER A 204 -5.93 -13.18 -8.08
N ARG A 205 -6.64 -12.06 -7.89
CA ARG A 205 -7.73 -11.65 -8.77
C ARG A 205 -8.06 -10.17 -8.64
N SER A 206 -8.59 -9.59 -9.71
CA SER A 206 -9.17 -8.25 -9.70
C SER A 206 -10.65 -8.31 -9.31
N ILE A 207 -11.09 -7.33 -8.53
CA ILE A 207 -12.47 -7.18 -8.05
C ILE A 207 -13.01 -5.86 -8.59
N GLY A 208 -14.08 -5.93 -9.39
CA GLY A 208 -14.68 -4.74 -9.98
C GLY A 208 -15.27 -3.82 -8.91
N MET A 209 -14.85 -2.55 -8.92
CA MET A 209 -15.33 -1.51 -7.99
C MET A 209 -16.58 -0.79 -8.49
N ARG A 210 -17.40 -1.46 -9.32
CA ARG A 210 -18.68 -0.94 -9.87
C ARG A 210 -18.60 0.48 -10.45
N GLY A 211 -17.45 0.89 -10.98
CA GLY A 211 -17.23 2.22 -11.53
C GLY A 211 -17.22 3.36 -10.50
N THR A 212 -17.07 3.07 -9.20
CA THR A 212 -16.93 4.10 -8.16
C THR A 212 -15.52 4.69 -8.10
N THR A 213 -14.55 3.96 -8.66
CA THR A 213 -13.16 4.35 -8.94
C THR A 213 -12.78 3.76 -10.30
N ASP A 214 -11.72 4.28 -10.92
CA ASP A 214 -11.15 3.83 -12.18
C ASP A 214 -10.23 2.60 -12.03
N HIS A 215 -9.90 2.21 -10.81
CA HIS A 215 -9.16 0.98 -10.50
C HIS A 215 -10.06 -0.15 -9.99
N ALA A 216 -9.70 -1.38 -10.33
CA ALA A 216 -10.24 -2.54 -9.61
C ALA A 216 -9.58 -2.62 -8.21
N ALA A 217 -10.21 -3.31 -7.26
CA ALA A 217 -9.44 -3.78 -6.11
C ALA A 217 -8.61 -5.00 -6.54
N PHE A 218 -7.35 -5.05 -6.15
CA PHE A 218 -6.46 -6.18 -6.45
C PHE A 218 -6.27 -7.04 -5.19
N LEU A 219 -6.85 -8.24 -5.19
CA LEU A 219 -6.77 -9.17 -4.08
C LEU A 219 -5.69 -10.21 -4.34
N VAL A 220 -4.78 -10.38 -3.38
CA VAL A 220 -3.72 -11.39 -3.40
C VAL A 220 -3.84 -12.25 -2.15
N THR A 221 -3.77 -13.56 -2.30
CA THR A 221 -3.75 -14.53 -1.21
C THR A 221 -2.34 -15.06 -1.02
N LEU A 222 -1.87 -15.02 0.22
CA LEU A 222 -0.52 -15.38 0.61
C LEU A 222 -0.57 -16.49 1.66
N THR A 223 0.48 -17.29 1.71
CA THR A 223 0.76 -18.21 2.81
C THR A 223 2.21 -18.04 3.24
N THR A 224 2.46 -18.02 4.55
CA THR A 224 3.81 -18.18 5.09
C THR A 224 4.18 -19.66 5.05
N GLU A 225 5.39 -20.01 4.64
CA GLU A 225 5.88 -21.36 4.95
C GLU A 225 5.98 -21.51 6.49
N PRO A 226 5.56 -22.64 7.09
CA PRO A 226 5.83 -22.90 8.49
C PRO A 226 7.34 -22.86 8.68
N ALA A 227 7.83 -22.07 9.64
CA ALA A 227 9.23 -22.16 10.03
C ALA A 227 9.53 -23.62 10.42
N GLU A 228 10.41 -24.30 9.66
CA GLU A 228 10.99 -25.55 10.11
C GLU A 228 11.71 -25.26 11.43
N HIS A 229 11.10 -25.65 12.54
CA HIS A 229 11.82 -25.77 13.80
C HIS A 229 12.81 -26.92 13.63
N PRO A 230 14.14 -26.69 13.62
CA PRO A 230 15.06 -27.80 13.77
C PRO A 230 14.77 -28.45 15.13
N ALA A 231 14.41 -29.73 15.10
CA ALA A 231 14.28 -30.53 16.30
C ALA A 231 15.59 -30.45 17.12
N ALA A 232 15.43 -30.29 18.43
CA ALA A 232 16.49 -30.18 19.43
C ALA A 232 17.48 -31.34 19.41
#